data_AF-X0QFR1-F1
#
_entry.id   AF-X0QFR1-F1
#
_cell.length_a   1.000
_cell.length_b   1.000
_cell.length_c   1.000
_cell.angle_alpha   90.00
_cell.angle_beta   90.00
_cell.angle_gamma   90.00
#
_symmetry.space_group_name_H-M   'P 1'
#
loop_
_entity.id
_entity.type
_entity.pdbx_description
1 polymer ?
#
loop_
_entity_poly.entity_id
_entity_poly.type
_entity_poly.pdbx_seq_one_letter_code
_entity_poly.pdbx_strand_id
1 'polypeptide(L)'
;MICKPFFGKEVSESTEMSYTPVIAIFATTALASISLTWGFSSTLFSVQTIIWFVALSMIVLAIQKLQDLESFTNQFLGYDLLARKVVRYAYVYPFAEAFVGIAMLADVAWLSVVASVVAIFIGGINGLSVFKAVYIDKRELKCACVGGNSNVPLGFVSLTENIMMVGMGIYMLIRFSSIL
;
A
#
# COMPACT_ATOMS: atom_id res chain seq x y z
N MET A 1 13.07 -20.22 -28.20
CA MET A 1 14.47 -19.76 -28.09
C MET A 1 14.74 -19.53 -26.62
N ILE A 2 15.34 -20.53 -25.95
CA ILE A 2 15.53 -20.55 -24.49
C ILE A 2 16.97 -20.17 -24.22
N CYS A 3 17.21 -19.00 -23.61
CA CYS A 3 18.54 -18.65 -23.11
C CYS A 3 18.85 -19.47 -21.86
N LYS A 4 19.85 -20.36 -21.95
CA LYS A 4 20.47 -21.00 -20.78
C LYS A 4 21.41 -19.99 -20.10
N PRO A 5 21.36 -19.81 -18.77
CA PRO A 5 22.38 -19.07 -18.05
C PRO A 5 23.65 -19.92 -17.93
N PHE A 6 24.79 -19.34 -18.30
CA PHE A 6 26.12 -19.96 -18.37
C PHE A 6 26.92 -19.85 -17.05
N PHE A 7 26.25 -19.61 -15.93
CA PHE A 7 26.88 -19.55 -14.62
C PHE A 7 26.21 -20.56 -13.70
N GLY A 8 26.95 -21.62 -13.36
CA GLY A 8 26.57 -22.68 -12.43
C GLY A 8 26.50 -22.21 -10.98
N LYS A 9 25.67 -21.20 -10.71
CA LYS A 9 24.99 -21.13 -9.42
C LYS A 9 23.70 -21.91 -9.58
N GLU A 10 23.57 -22.98 -8.80
CA GLU A 10 22.26 -23.55 -8.57
C GLU A 10 21.33 -22.40 -8.19
N VAL A 11 20.29 -22.19 -9.00
CA VAL A 11 19.16 -21.40 -8.58
C VAL A 11 18.52 -22.23 -7.48
N SER A 12 19.06 -22.09 -6.28
CA SER A 12 18.38 -22.44 -5.06
C SER A 12 17.06 -21.68 -5.15
N GLU A 13 16.00 -22.39 -5.51
CA GLU A 13 14.62 -22.02 -5.18
C GLU A 13 14.50 -22.05 -3.66
N SER A 14 15.28 -21.21 -2.96
CA SER A 14 15.02 -20.93 -1.58
C SER A 14 13.75 -20.10 -1.57
N THR A 15 12.69 -20.78 -1.14
CA THR A 15 11.43 -20.25 -0.64
C THR A 15 11.71 -19.42 0.62
N GLU A 16 12.65 -18.49 0.54
CA GLU A 16 12.98 -17.57 1.61
C GLU A 16 12.09 -16.35 1.46
N MET A 17 11.28 -16.13 2.49
CA MET A 17 10.42 -14.96 2.62
C MET A 17 11.30 -13.70 2.54
N SER A 18 11.26 -13.00 1.42
CA SER A 18 12.09 -11.81 1.21
C SER A 18 11.31 -10.54 1.54
N TYR A 19 11.47 -10.04 2.77
CA TYR A 19 10.92 -8.74 3.19
C TYR A 19 11.74 -7.54 2.66
N THR A 20 12.89 -7.80 2.04
CA THR A 20 13.81 -6.79 1.51
C THR A 20 13.15 -5.71 0.66
N PRO A 21 12.29 -6.02 -0.34
CA PRO A 21 11.65 -4.98 -1.15
C PRO A 21 10.68 -4.12 -0.35
N VAL A 22 9.95 -4.70 0.61
CA VAL A 22 9.02 -3.97 1.48
C VAL A 22 9.78 -3.03 2.40
N ILE A 23 10.84 -3.53 3.04
CA ILE A 23 11.70 -2.75 3.93
C ILE A 23 12.36 -1.61 3.14
N ALA A 24 12.82 -1.87 1.91
CA ALA A 24 13.40 -0.84 1.06
C ALA A 24 12.39 0.27 0.74
N ILE A 25 11.14 -0.07 0.40
CA ILE A 25 10.08 0.92 0.15
C ILE A 25 9.85 1.76 1.41
N PHE A 26 9.53 1.15 2.55
CA PHE A 26 9.23 1.91 3.77
C PHE A 26 10.44 2.69 4.31
N ALA A 27 11.65 2.15 4.22
CA ALA A 27 12.86 2.86 4.64
C ALA A 27 13.12 4.09 3.76
N THR A 28 13.00 3.95 2.44
CA THR A 28 13.23 5.05 1.50
C THR A 28 12.14 6.12 1.61
N THR A 29 10.87 5.75 1.77
CA THR A 29 9.78 6.72 1.98
C THR A 29 9.87 7.41 3.34
N ALA A 30 10.33 6.71 4.39
CA ALA A 30 10.61 7.32 5.69
C ALA A 30 11.71 8.36 5.59
N LEU A 31 12.85 8.03 4.99
CA LEU A 31 13.94 8.99 4.77
C LEU A 31 13.51 10.18 3.91
N ALA A 32 12.73 9.94 2.86
CA ALA A 32 12.18 11.00 2.00
C ALA A 32 11.26 11.94 2.79
N SER A 33 10.36 11.42 3.62
CA SER A 33 9.46 12.24 4.46
C SER A 33 10.21 13.10 5.47
N ILE A 34 11.26 12.57 6.09
CA ILE A 34 12.13 13.33 7.00
C ILE A 34 12.89 14.41 6.23
N SER A 35 13.45 14.08 5.07
CA SER A 35 14.16 15.03 4.20
C SER A 35 13.25 16.18 3.76
N LEU A 36 12.01 15.88 3.36
CA LEU A 36 11.02 16.90 3.04
C LEU A 36 10.72 17.76 4.27
N THR A 37 10.47 17.16 5.44
CA THR A 37 10.11 17.91 6.66
C THR A 37 11.25 18.85 7.06
N TRP A 38 12.49 18.37 6.97
CA TRP A 38 13.67 19.20 7.18
C TRP A 38 13.69 20.37 6.19
N GLY A 39 13.51 20.09 4.90
CA GLY A 39 13.60 21.10 3.85
C GLY A 39 12.56 22.22 3.96
N PHE A 40 11.33 21.90 4.39
CA PHE A 40 10.24 22.88 4.46
C PHE A 40 10.07 23.54 5.84
N SER A 41 10.33 22.81 6.92
CA SER A 41 9.97 23.26 8.29
C SER A 41 11.16 23.39 9.24
N SER A 42 12.39 23.04 8.82
CA SER A 42 13.60 23.03 9.66
C SER A 42 13.49 22.16 10.93
N THR A 43 12.42 21.38 11.05
CA THR A 43 12.14 20.45 12.16
C THR A 43 12.22 19.02 11.65
N LEU A 44 12.85 18.14 12.42
CA LEU A 44 13.04 16.74 12.04
C LEU A 44 11.79 15.88 12.23
N PHE A 45 11.04 16.11 13.30
CA PHE A 45 9.89 15.29 13.67
C PHE A 45 8.67 16.20 13.87
N SER A 46 7.70 16.06 12.97
CA SER A 46 6.40 16.72 13.04
C SER A 46 5.30 15.75 12.62
N VAL A 47 4.05 16.09 12.94
CA VAL A 47 2.88 15.37 12.40
C VAL A 47 2.90 15.38 10.87
N GLN A 48 3.46 16.44 10.26
CA GLN A 48 3.67 16.53 8.82
C GLN A 48 4.57 15.42 8.26
N THR A 49 5.59 15.01 9.02
CA THR A 49 6.48 13.91 8.63
C THR A 49 5.72 12.61 8.50
N ILE A 50 4.79 12.34 9.43
CA ILE A 50 3.94 11.15 9.39
C ILE A 50 2.97 11.22 8.20
N ILE A 51 2.36 12.38 7.94
CA ILE A 51 1.48 12.59 6.77
C ILE A 51 2.23 12.25 5.48
N TRP A 52 3.42 12.84 5.29
CA TRP A 52 4.23 12.62 4.10
C TRP A 52 4.76 11.21 3.99
N PHE A 53 5.13 10.58 5.10
CA PHE A 53 5.53 9.18 5.12
C PHE A 53 4.43 8.25 4.61
N VAL A 54 3.22 8.39 5.13
CA VAL A 54 2.07 7.57 4.71
C VAL A 54 1.74 7.85 3.25
N ALA A 55 1.68 9.11 2.85
CA ALA A 55 1.34 9.51 1.49
C ALA A 55 2.35 8.98 0.45
N LEU A 56 3.66 9.13 0.72
CA LEU A 56 4.71 8.60 -0.15
C LEU A 56 4.69 7.07 -0.21
N SER A 57 4.49 6.40 0.93
CA SER A 57 4.39 4.94 0.98
C SER A 57 3.21 4.43 0.16
N MET A 58 2.05 5.08 0.25
CA MET A 58 0.89 4.75 -0.57
C MET A 58 1.15 4.96 -2.06
N ILE A 59 1.80 6.05 -2.46
CA ILE A 59 2.13 6.31 -3.86
C ILE A 59 3.07 5.23 -4.40
N VAL A 60 4.14 4.91 -3.68
CA VAL A 60 5.12 3.91 -4.13
C VAL A 60 4.48 2.52 -4.21
N LEU A 61 3.68 2.12 -3.21
CA LEU A 61 2.97 0.84 -3.23
C LEU A 61 1.91 0.79 -4.35
N ALA A 62 1.20 1.88 -4.61
CA ALA A 62 0.27 1.96 -5.74
C ALA A 62 1.01 1.83 -7.08
N ILE A 63 2.19 2.43 -7.23
CA ILE A 63 3.04 2.25 -8.42
C ILE A 63 3.43 0.78 -8.59
N GLN A 64 3.82 0.09 -7.52
CA GLN A 64 4.14 -1.35 -7.60
C GLN A 64 2.92 -2.18 -8.05
N LYS A 65 1.72 -1.83 -7.59
CA LYS A 65 0.45 -2.48 -8.01
C LYS A 65 0.11 -2.16 -9.48
N LEU A 66 0.44 -0.96 -9.96
CA LEU A 66 0.19 -0.52 -11.34
C LEU A 66 1.19 -1.10 -12.36
N GLN A 67 2.43 -1.41 -11.94
CA GLN A 67 3.44 -2.01 -12.81
C GLN A 67 3.01 -3.39 -13.35
N ASP A 68 2.33 -4.18 -12.53
CA ASP A 68 1.80 -5.50 -12.89
C ASP A 68 0.35 -5.64 -12.42
N LEU A 69 -0.53 -4.91 -13.10
CA LEU A 69 -1.95 -4.81 -12.77
C LEU A 69 -2.69 -6.14 -12.90
N GLU A 70 -2.30 -6.97 -13.87
CA GLU A 70 -2.93 -8.27 -14.12
C GLU A 70 -2.59 -9.27 -13.01
N SER A 71 -1.31 -9.37 -12.63
CA SER A 71 -0.91 -10.23 -11.52
C SER A 71 -1.46 -9.72 -10.18
N PHE A 72 -1.48 -8.40 -9.96
CA PHE A 72 -2.15 -7.80 -8.81
C PHE A 72 -3.63 -8.22 -8.74
N THR A 73 -4.37 -8.03 -9.84
CA THR A 73 -5.81 -8.32 -9.88
C THR A 73 -6.10 -9.79 -9.63
N ASN A 74 -5.33 -10.69 -10.24
CA ASN A 74 -5.47 -12.13 -10.03
C ASN A 74 -5.23 -12.54 -8.57
N GLN A 75 -4.25 -11.93 -7.91
CA GLN A 75 -3.98 -12.17 -6.48
C GLN A 75 -5.05 -11.52 -5.59
N PHE A 76 -5.49 -10.31 -5.91
CA PHE A 76 -6.49 -9.53 -5.16
C PHE A 76 -7.86 -10.23 -5.14
N LEU A 77 -8.30 -10.77 -6.29
CA LEU A 77 -9.50 -11.61 -6.39
C LEU A 77 -9.41 -12.88 -5.51
N GLY A 78 -8.18 -13.36 -5.28
CA GLY A 78 -7.90 -14.52 -4.46
C GLY A 78 -8.31 -14.38 -2.99
N TYR A 79 -8.44 -13.16 -2.45
CA TYR A 79 -8.76 -12.94 -1.04
C TYR A 79 -9.77 -11.84 -0.76
N ASP A 80 -9.91 -10.82 -1.61
CA ASP A 80 -10.82 -9.71 -1.33
C ASP A 80 -12.29 -10.06 -1.63
N LEU A 81 -13.15 -9.89 -0.62
CA LEU A 81 -14.56 -10.25 -0.69
C LEU A 81 -15.35 -9.41 -1.71
N LEU A 82 -14.97 -8.14 -1.89
CA LEU A 82 -15.64 -7.21 -2.79
C LEU A 82 -15.15 -7.43 -4.24
N ALA A 83 -13.85 -7.62 -4.43
CA ALA A 83 -13.24 -7.92 -5.71
C ALA A 83 -13.81 -9.20 -6.32
N ARG A 84 -14.04 -10.24 -5.50
CA ARG A 84 -14.71 -11.47 -5.95
C ARG A 84 -16.11 -11.24 -6.50
N LYS A 85 -16.83 -10.22 -6.01
CA LYS A 85 -18.17 -9.87 -6.49
C LYS A 85 -18.12 -8.91 -7.68
N VAL A 86 -17.15 -8.00 -7.72
CA VAL A 86 -17.02 -6.97 -8.75
C VAL A 86 -15.58 -6.95 -9.25
N VAL A 87 -15.28 -7.72 -10.30
CA VAL A 87 -13.92 -7.82 -10.86
C VAL A 87 -13.35 -6.46 -11.28
N ARG A 88 -14.20 -5.56 -11.79
CA ARG A 88 -13.80 -4.19 -12.16
C ARG A 88 -13.24 -3.38 -10.99
N TYR A 89 -13.67 -3.66 -9.76
CA TYR A 89 -13.15 -2.99 -8.56
C TYR A 89 -11.66 -3.27 -8.37
N ALA A 90 -11.21 -4.49 -8.64
CA ALA A 90 -9.80 -4.88 -8.50
C ALA A 90 -8.87 -4.04 -9.40
N TYR A 91 -9.33 -3.71 -10.62
CA TYR A 91 -8.57 -2.87 -11.54
C TYR A 91 -8.53 -1.39 -11.12
N VAL A 92 -9.60 -0.89 -10.49
CA VAL A 92 -9.70 0.52 -10.07
C VAL A 92 -8.97 0.77 -8.75
N TYR A 93 -8.83 -0.25 -7.91
CA TYR A 93 -8.27 -0.14 -6.56
C TYR A 93 -6.86 0.49 -6.50
N PRO A 94 -5.87 0.07 -7.32
CA PRO A 94 -4.54 0.71 -7.33
C PRO A 94 -4.57 2.20 -7.71
N PHE A 95 -5.50 2.60 -8.58
CA PHE A 95 -5.69 4.01 -8.93
C PHE A 95 -6.31 4.81 -7.78
N ALA A 96 -7.25 4.22 -7.05
CA ALA A 96 -7.83 4.84 -5.86
C ALA A 96 -6.77 5.06 -4.78
N GLU A 97 -5.89 4.08 -4.54
CA GLU A 97 -4.77 4.25 -3.61
C GLU A 97 -3.77 5.32 -4.06
N ALA A 98 -3.41 5.35 -5.35
CA ALA A 98 -2.56 6.40 -5.90
C ALA A 98 -3.20 7.79 -5.72
N PHE A 99 -4.49 7.90 -6.01
CA PHE A 99 -5.26 9.14 -5.82
C PHE A 99 -5.24 9.59 -4.37
N VAL A 100 -5.49 8.69 -3.42
CA VAL A 100 -5.42 9.00 -1.99
C VAL A 100 -4.03 9.52 -1.63
N GLY A 101 -2.96 8.79 -1.96
CA GLY A 101 -1.60 9.23 -1.62
C GLY A 101 -1.22 10.59 -2.22
N ILE A 102 -1.59 10.85 -3.47
CA ILE A 102 -1.34 12.15 -4.14
C ILE A 102 -2.16 13.27 -3.49
N ALA A 103 -3.43 13.03 -3.20
CA ALA A 103 -4.29 14.01 -2.54
C ALA A 103 -3.77 14.38 -1.15
N MET A 104 -3.24 13.41 -0.40
CA MET A 104 -2.62 13.62 0.90
C MET A 104 -1.34 14.46 0.82
N LEU A 105 -0.54 14.31 -0.24
CA LEU A 105 0.62 15.18 -0.47
C LEU A 105 0.24 16.60 -0.85
N ALA A 106 -0.85 16.78 -1.60
CA ALA A 106 -1.30 18.10 -2.03
C ALA A 106 -1.80 18.98 -0.88
N ASP A 107 -2.22 18.38 0.24
CA ASP A 107 -2.70 19.06 1.47
C ASP A 107 -3.84 20.08 1.20
N VAL A 108 -4.65 19.85 0.16
CA VAL A 108 -5.75 20.73 -0.24
C VAL A 108 -7.05 20.30 0.47
N ALA A 109 -7.68 21.19 1.24
CA ALA A 109 -8.79 20.84 2.13
C ALA A 109 -9.94 20.05 1.49
N TRP A 110 -10.50 20.53 0.38
CA TRP A 110 -11.62 19.85 -0.30
C TRP A 110 -11.21 18.49 -0.88
N LEU A 111 -9.98 18.39 -1.40
CA LEU A 111 -9.44 17.17 -1.98
C LEU A 111 -9.14 16.12 -0.90
N SER A 112 -8.59 16.58 0.22
CA SER A 112 -8.28 15.77 1.40
C SER A 112 -9.52 15.14 2.01
N VAL A 113 -10.66 15.85 2.05
CA VAL A 113 -11.93 15.27 2.52
C VAL A 113 -12.39 14.13 1.62
N VAL A 114 -12.37 14.33 0.29
CA VAL A 114 -12.75 13.29 -0.68
C VAL A 114 -11.81 12.10 -0.57
N ALA A 115 -10.50 12.33 -0.54
CA ALA A 115 -9.50 11.29 -0.39
C ALA A 115 -9.64 10.52 0.93
N SER A 116 -9.97 11.20 2.03
CA SER A 116 -10.18 10.56 3.33
C SER A 116 -11.36 9.58 3.31
N VAL A 117 -12.47 9.97 2.68
CA VAL A 117 -13.64 9.08 2.53
C VAL A 117 -13.28 7.87 1.68
N VAL A 118 -12.57 8.07 0.57
CA VAL A 118 -12.09 6.98 -0.28
C VAL A 118 -11.16 6.05 0.50
N ALA A 119 -10.17 6.58 1.21
CA ALA A 119 -9.19 5.83 2.01
C ALA A 119 -9.85 4.96 3.08
N ILE A 120 -10.80 5.53 3.83
CA ILE A 120 -11.55 4.80 4.88
C ILE A 120 -12.39 3.68 4.25
N PHE A 121 -13.03 3.95 3.12
CA PHE A 121 -13.89 2.97 2.47
C PHE A 121 -13.09 1.80 1.89
N ILE A 122 -12.04 2.09 1.09
CA ILE A 122 -11.23 1.05 0.46
C ILE A 122 -10.39 0.29 1.51
N GLY A 123 -9.78 1.00 2.46
CA GLY A 123 -8.96 0.42 3.51
C GLY A 123 -9.78 -0.36 4.54
N GLY A 124 -11.01 0.07 4.82
CA GLY A 124 -11.93 -0.65 5.69
C GLY A 124 -12.40 -1.97 5.07
N ILE A 125 -12.82 -1.95 3.80
CA ILE A 125 -13.26 -3.16 3.09
C ILE A 125 -12.09 -4.13 2.92
N ASN A 126 -10.94 -3.65 2.41
CA ASN A 126 -9.77 -4.48 2.20
C ASN A 126 -9.20 -5.01 3.53
N GLY A 127 -9.19 -4.19 4.59
CA GLY A 127 -8.78 -4.60 5.93
C GLY A 127 -9.66 -5.72 6.51
N LEU A 128 -10.98 -5.64 6.36
CA LEU A 128 -11.90 -6.71 6.77
C LEU A 128 -11.71 -7.99 5.93
N SER A 129 -11.48 -7.84 4.62
CA SER A 129 -11.18 -8.95 3.71
C SER A 129 -9.89 -9.68 4.10
N VAL A 130 -8.79 -8.94 4.34
CA VAL A 130 -7.50 -9.49 4.75
C VAL A 130 -7.61 -10.13 6.14
N PHE A 131 -8.28 -9.49 7.09
CA PHE A 131 -8.51 -10.05 8.42
C PHE A 131 -9.23 -11.40 8.32
N LYS A 132 -10.31 -11.48 7.54
CA LYS A 132 -11.02 -12.75 7.32
C LYS A 132 -10.13 -13.80 6.64
N ALA A 133 -9.43 -13.44 5.57
CA ALA A 133 -8.63 -14.40 4.81
C ALA A 133 -7.45 -14.97 5.62
N VAL A 134 -6.83 -14.15 6.48
CA VAL A 134 -5.64 -14.53 7.25
C VAL A 134 -6.02 -15.16 8.60
N TYR A 135 -6.94 -14.56 9.36
CA TYR A 135 -7.26 -15.03 10.71
C TYR A 135 -8.35 -16.11 10.73
N ILE A 136 -9.32 -16.07 9.80
CA ILE A 136 -10.43 -17.03 9.77
C ILE A 136 -10.13 -18.17 8.80
N ASP A 137 -9.79 -17.85 7.55
CA ASP A 137 -9.56 -18.86 6.52
C ASP A 137 -8.15 -19.47 6.56
N LYS A 138 -7.25 -18.95 7.43
CA LYS A 138 -5.84 -19.36 7.59
C LYS A 138 -5.12 -19.58 6.25
N ARG A 139 -5.40 -18.76 5.23
CA ARG A 139 -4.77 -18.90 3.91
C ARG A 139 -3.40 -18.25 3.92
N GLU A 140 -2.37 -19.00 3.52
CA GLU A 140 -1.05 -18.44 3.24
C GLU A 140 -1.11 -17.68 1.91
N LEU A 141 -1.18 -16.35 2.00
CA LEU A 141 -1.32 -15.45 0.86
C LEU A 141 -0.02 -14.67 0.67
N LYS A 142 0.40 -14.52 -0.60
CA LYS A 142 1.53 -13.69 -0.99
C LYS A 142 1.12 -12.22 -1.07
N CYS A 143 2.05 -11.32 -0.76
CA CYS A 143 1.80 -9.89 -0.69
C CYS A 143 1.60 -9.27 -2.08
N ALA A 144 0.36 -8.94 -2.44
CA ALA A 144 0.03 -8.28 -3.71
C ALA A 144 0.52 -6.83 -3.78
N CYS A 145 0.85 -6.20 -2.64
CA CYS A 145 1.25 -4.78 -2.57
C CYS A 145 2.62 -4.48 -3.20
N VAL A 146 3.44 -5.49 -3.47
CA VAL A 146 4.81 -5.33 -4.00
C VAL A 146 4.89 -5.71 -5.49
N GLY A 147 3.76 -6.00 -6.14
CA GLY A 147 3.72 -6.56 -7.48
C GLY A 147 3.92 -8.06 -7.48
N GLY A 148 3.38 -8.73 -8.50
CA GLY A 148 3.01 -10.13 -8.52
C GLY A 148 4.08 -11.20 -8.26
N ASN A 149 5.34 -10.82 -8.05
CA ASN A 149 6.49 -11.72 -7.98
C ASN A 149 7.16 -11.77 -6.58
N SER A 150 6.49 -11.30 -5.51
CA SER A 150 7.08 -11.27 -4.16
C SER A 150 6.57 -12.41 -3.25
N ASN A 151 7.49 -13.18 -2.68
CA ASN A 151 7.22 -14.24 -1.69
C ASN A 151 7.09 -13.69 -0.24
N VAL A 152 6.45 -12.53 -0.07
CA VAL A 152 6.23 -11.92 1.24
C VAL A 152 4.88 -12.39 1.78
N PRO A 153 4.77 -12.90 3.01
CA PRO A 153 3.47 -13.22 3.59
C PRO A 153 2.65 -11.93 3.78
N LEU A 154 1.51 -11.85 3.10
CA LEU A 154 0.62 -10.69 3.00
C LEU A 154 0.10 -10.21 4.37
N GLY A 155 -0.02 -11.13 5.34
CA GLY A 155 -0.83 -10.92 6.55
C GLY A 155 -0.44 -9.70 7.37
N PHE A 156 0.79 -9.63 7.87
CA PHE A 156 1.15 -8.56 8.83
C PHE A 156 1.35 -7.20 8.14
N VAL A 157 2.01 -7.19 6.99
CA VAL A 157 2.34 -5.95 6.28
C VAL A 157 1.08 -5.29 5.71
N SER A 158 0.23 -6.05 5.01
CA SER A 158 -0.98 -5.52 4.39
C SER A 158 -2.04 -5.13 5.43
N LEU A 159 -2.14 -5.86 6.54
CA LEU A 159 -3.03 -5.48 7.65
C LEU A 159 -2.59 -4.14 8.26
N THR A 160 -1.28 -3.97 8.50
CA THR A 160 -0.74 -2.72 9.03
C THR A 160 -0.92 -1.56 8.05
N GLU A 161 -0.72 -1.79 6.75
CA GLU A 161 -0.98 -0.80 5.69
C GLU A 161 -2.44 -0.34 5.67
N ASN A 162 -3.40 -1.27 5.69
CA ASN A 162 -4.83 -0.93 5.71
C ASN A 162 -5.24 -0.18 6.99
N ILE A 163 -4.69 -0.57 8.15
CA ILE A 163 -4.95 0.14 9.41
C ILE A 163 -4.38 1.56 9.34
N MET A 164 -3.15 1.73 8.83
CA MET A 164 -2.57 3.05 8.64
C MET A 164 -3.40 3.89 7.67
N MET A 165 -3.90 3.30 6.58
CA MET A 165 -4.75 3.98 5.60
C MET A 165 -6.06 4.49 6.21
N VAL A 166 -6.76 3.63 6.98
CA VAL A 166 -7.99 4.02 7.67
C VAL A 166 -7.72 5.06 8.76
N GLY A 167 -6.70 4.82 9.59
CA GLY A 167 -6.34 5.73 10.68
C GLY A 167 -5.96 7.12 10.16
N MET A 168 -5.21 7.17 9.06
CA MET A 168 -4.80 8.42 8.44
C MET A 168 -5.95 9.13 7.73
N GLY A 169 -6.84 8.37 7.07
CA GLY A 169 -8.08 8.91 6.52
C GLY A 169 -8.96 9.55 7.60
N ILE A 170 -9.11 8.91 8.77
CA ILE A 170 -9.85 9.49 9.90
C ILE A 170 -9.16 10.76 10.42
N TYR A 171 -7.83 10.73 10.59
CA TYR A 171 -7.07 11.90 11.06
C TYR A 171 -7.23 13.09 10.11
N MET A 172 -7.11 12.87 8.80
CA MET A 172 -7.29 13.93 7.81
C MET A 172 -8.73 14.44 7.78
N LEU A 173 -9.72 13.55 7.89
CA LEU A 173 -11.12 13.95 7.95
C LEU A 173 -11.39 14.86 9.16
N ILE A 174 -10.86 14.54 10.34
CA ILE A 174 -10.98 15.37 11.54
C ILE A 174 -10.26 16.71 11.36
N ARG A 175 -9.00 16.70 10.88
CA ARG A 175 -8.20 17.91 10.67
C ARG A 175 -8.87 18.87 9.69
N PHE A 176 -9.36 18.38 8.56
CA PHE A 176 -9.96 19.23 7.53
C PHE A 176 -11.43 19.57 7.80
N SER A 177 -12.18 18.70 8.48
CA SER A 177 -13.54 19.05 8.96
C SER A 177 -13.52 20.12 10.05
N SER A 178 -12.40 20.30 10.76
CA SER A 178 -12.23 21.41 11.71
C SER A 178 -11.83 22.74 11.07
N ILE A 179 -11.47 22.74 9.78
CA ILE A 179 -11.01 23.92 9.02
C ILE A 179 -12.09 24.45 8.07
N LEU A 180 -13.05 23.60 7.68
CA LEU A 180 -14.27 23.94 6.93
C LEU A 180 -15.34 24.55 7.85
#